data_AF-A0AAW4CL07-F1
#
_entry.id   AF-A0AAW4CL07-F1
#
_cell.length_a   1.000
_cell.length_b   1.000
_cell.length_c   1.000
_cell.angle_alpha   90.00
_cell.angle_beta   90.00
_cell.angle_gamma   90.00
#
_symmetry.space_group_name_H-M   'P 1'
#
loop_
_entity.id
_entity.type
_entity.pdbx_description
1 polymer ?
#
loop_
_entity_poly.entity_id
_entity_poly.type
_entity_poly.pdbx_seq_one_letter_code
_entity_poly.pdbx_strand_id
1 'polypeptide(L)' 'LTLAEVQEVQTRLTKAGFDTGGTDGRVGNDTMKAVKDFQTKTGLLPADGYAGLKVLARLRQGS' A
#
# COMPACT_ATOMS: atom_id res chain seq x y z
N LEU A 1 -7.85 3.60 -7.75
CA LEU A 1 -8.29 2.40 -7.01
C LEU A 1 -9.73 2.63 -6.58
N THR A 2 -10.57 1.59 -6.62
CA THR A 2 -11.89 1.59 -5.97
C THR A 2 -11.73 1.53 -4.44
N LEU A 3 -12.80 1.77 -3.68
CA LEU A 3 -12.77 1.63 -2.22
C LEU A 3 -12.24 0.26 -1.77
N ALA A 4 -12.75 -0.81 -2.38
CA ALA A 4 -12.35 -2.18 -2.08
C ALA A 4 -10.86 -2.43 -2.40
N GLU A 5 -10.35 -1.85 -3.48
CA GLU A 5 -8.93 -1.94 -3.82
C GLU A 5 -8.04 -1.17 -2.83
N VAL A 6 -8.48 -0.01 -2.34
CA VAL A 6 -7.72 0.72 -1.30
C VAL A 6 -7.70 -0.07 0.00
N GLN A 7 -8.85 -0.63 0.42
CA GLN A 7 -8.92 -1.50 1.59
C GLN A 7 -8.04 -2.75 1.45
N GLU A 8 -7.97 -3.32 0.24
CA GLU A 8 -7.07 -4.44 -0.05
C GLU A 8 -5.60 -4.02 0.08
N VAL A 9 -5.22 -2.87 -0.48
CA VAL A 9 -3.85 -2.31 -0.33
C VAL A 9 -3.52 -2.14 1.15
N GLN A 10 -4.39 -1.49 1.92
CA GLN A 10 -4.19 -1.27 3.35
C GLN A 10 -4.03 -2.59 4.12
N THR A 11 -4.91 -3.57 3.84
CA THR A 11 -4.88 -4.89 4.48
C THR A 11 -3.58 -5.62 4.19
N ARG A 12 -3.13 -5.61 2.93
CA ARG A 12 -1.90 -6.31 2.51
C ARG A 12 -0.65 -5.62 3.06
N LEU A 13 -0.61 -4.29 3.06
CA LEU A 13 0.47 -3.52 3.64
C LEU A 13 0.62 -3.82 5.14
N THR A 14 -0.47 -3.75 5.89
CA THR A 14 -0.46 -4.05 7.33
C THR A 14 -0.01 -5.49 7.59
N LYS A 15 -0.49 -6.47 6.80
CA LYS A 15 -0.03 -7.86 6.89
C LYS A 15 1.47 -8.03 6.57
N ALA A 16 2.00 -7.21 5.67
CA ALA A 16 3.42 -7.19 5.32
C ALA A 16 4.28 -6.38 6.31
N GLY A 17 3.69 -5.85 7.38
CA GLY A 17 4.39 -5.09 8.43
C GLY A 17 4.48 -3.59 8.18
N PHE A 18 3.76 -3.05 7.20
CA PHE A 18 3.68 -1.61 6.92
C PHE A 18 2.34 -1.08 7.45
N ASP A 19 2.37 -0.46 8.63
CA ASP A 19 1.15 0.02 9.29
C ASP A 19 0.50 1.17 8.51
N THR A 20 -0.75 0.96 8.11
CA THR A 20 -1.55 1.91 7.33
C THR A 20 -2.46 2.80 8.18
N GLY A 21 -2.49 2.60 9.51
CA GLY A 21 -3.38 3.31 10.43
C GLY A 21 -4.83 2.81 10.39
N GLY A 22 -5.11 1.74 9.63
CA GLY A 22 -6.43 1.14 9.49
C GLY A 22 -6.79 0.77 8.05
N THR A 23 -7.93 0.11 7.87
CA THR A 23 -8.44 -0.37 6.57
C THR A 23 -9.79 0.26 6.24
N ASP A 24 -9.88 1.58 6.32
CA ASP A 24 -11.12 2.33 6.08
C ASP A 24 -11.34 2.68 4.59
N GLY A 25 -10.37 2.37 3.72
CA GLY A 25 -10.41 2.67 2.30
C GLY A 25 -10.08 4.13 1.95
N ARG A 26 -9.60 4.93 2.90
CA ARG A 26 -9.14 6.30 2.69
C ARG A 26 -7.62 6.36 2.69
N VAL A 27 -7.05 7.00 1.69
CA VAL A 27 -5.59 7.18 1.61
C VAL A 27 -5.18 8.39 2.43
N GLY A 28 -4.90 8.16 3.72
CA GLY A 28 -4.34 9.15 4.64
C GLY A 28 -2.81 9.09 4.71
N ASN A 29 -2.22 9.94 5.57
CA ASN A 29 -0.76 10.02 5.74
C ASN A 29 -0.11 8.69 6.09
N ASP A 30 -0.72 7.90 6.98
CA ASP A 30 -0.19 6.59 7.38
C ASP A 30 -0.20 5.59 6.22
N THR A 31 -1.28 5.57 5.43
CA THR A 31 -1.35 4.75 4.22
C THR A 31 -0.29 5.18 3.20
N MET A 32 -0.10 6.48 2.96
CA MET A 32 0.93 6.98 2.03
C MET A 32 2.34 6.60 2.50
N LYS A 33 2.61 6.74 3.80
CA LYS A 33 3.89 6.33 4.40
C LYS A 33 4.13 4.84 4.23
N ALA A 34 3.15 4.00 4.56
CA ALA A 34 3.24 2.55 4.40
C ALA A 34 3.49 2.13 2.94
N VAL A 35 2.83 2.79 1.99
CA VAL A 35 3.05 2.55 0.56
C VAL A 35 4.47 2.91 0.17
N LYS A 36 4.97 4.06 0.64
CA LYS A 36 6.34 4.53 0.34
C LYS A 36 7.39 3.57 0.90
N ASP A 37 7.20 3.11 2.12
CA ASP A 37 8.09 2.16 2.78
C ASP A 37 8.08 0.81 2.05
N PHE A 38 6.90 0.34 1.63
CA PHE A 38 6.75 -0.86 0.80
C PHE A 38 7.42 -0.71 -0.57
N GLN A 39 7.20 0.41 -1.25
CA GLN A 39 7.84 0.72 -2.54
C GLN A 39 9.37 0.69 -2.41
N THR A 40 9.90 1.33 -1.38
CA THR A 40 11.34 1.34 -1.06
C THR A 40 11.86 -0.08 -0.78
N LYS A 41 11.16 -0.84 0.07
CA LYS A 41 11.53 -2.22 0.43
C LYS A 41 11.56 -3.15 -0.78
N THR A 42 10.64 -2.96 -1.72
CA THR A 42 10.48 -3.85 -2.88
C THR A 42 11.21 -3.38 -4.14
N GLY A 43 11.90 -2.23 -4.07
CA GLY A 43 12.57 -1.63 -5.23
C GLY A 43 11.60 -1.06 -6.27
N LEU A 44 10.34 -0.81 -5.91
CA LEU A 44 9.34 -0.23 -6.79
C LEU A 44 9.54 1.29 -6.85
N LEU A 45 10.09 1.78 -7.97
CA LEU A 45 10.41 3.20 -8.16
C LEU A 45 9.40 3.90 -9.09
N PRO A 46 9.10 5.19 -8.86
CA PRO A 46 9.53 5.98 -7.70
C PRO A 46 8.81 5.54 -6.41
N ALA A 47 9.50 5.66 -5.27
CA ALA A 47 8.90 5.47 -3.94
C ALA A 47 8.24 6.76 -3.47
N ASP A 48 7.10 7.08 -4.08
CA ASP A 48 6.34 8.32 -3.92
C ASP A 48 5.21 8.24 -2.88
N GLY A 49 4.89 7.04 -2.38
CA GLY A 49 3.77 6.81 -1.47
C GLY A 49 2.41 6.72 -2.14
N TYR A 50 2.35 6.69 -3.47
CA TYR A 50 1.08 6.63 -4.20
C TYR A 50 0.51 5.21 -4.28
N ALA A 51 -0.64 4.99 -3.64
CA ALA A 51 -1.38 3.72 -3.65
C ALA A 51 -2.05 3.46 -5.01
N GLY A 52 -1.25 3.17 -6.04
CA GLY A 52 -1.71 2.89 -7.40
C GLY A 52 -1.83 1.40 -7.74
N LEU A 53 -2.31 1.10 -8.95
CA LEU A 53 -2.44 -0.28 -9.46
C LEU A 53 -1.11 -1.05 -9.45
N LYS A 54 0.03 -0.38 -9.67
CA LYS A 54 1.37 -1.00 -9.61
C LYS A 54 1.69 -1.52 -8.21
N VAL A 55 1.38 -0.73 -7.18
CA VAL A 55 1.57 -1.11 -5.77
C VAL A 55 0.66 -2.30 -5.44
N LEU A 56 -0.62 -2.22 -5.80
CA LEU A 56 -1.58 -3.30 -5.58
C LEU A 56 -1.16 -4.61 -6.28
N ALA A 57 -0.73 -4.54 -7.54
CA ALA A 57 -0.22 -5.69 -8.27
C ALA A 57 1.00 -6.32 -7.57
N ARG A 58 1.95 -5.49 -7.12
CA ARG A 58 3.15 -5.96 -6.42
C ARG A 58 2.82 -6.59 -5.06
N LEU A 59 1.82 -6.06 -4.33
CA LEU A 59 1.31 -6.62 -3.08
C LEU A 59 0.59 -7.97 -3.29
N ARG A 60 -0.06 -8.17 -4.44
CA ARG A 60 -0.71 -9.45 -4.80
C ARG A 60 0.30 -10.54 -5.17
N GLN A 61 1.47 -10.15 -5.68
CA GLN A 61 2.56 -11.08 -6.01
C GLN A 61 3.38 -11.51 -4.80
N GLY A 62 3.35 -10.75 -3.71
CA GLY A 62 4.13 -11.00 -2.49
C GLY A 62 3.37 -11.73 -1.37
N SER A 63 2.16 -12.22 -1.66
CA SER A 63 1.36 -13.07 -0.76
C SER A 63 1.53 -14.54 -1.07
#